data_AF-A0A821XML7-F1
#
_entry.id   AF-A0A821XML7-F1
#
_cell.length_a   1.000
_cell.length_b   1.000
_cell.length_c   1.000
_cell.angle_alpha   90.00
_cell.angle_beta   90.00
_cell.angle_gamma   90.00
#
_symmetry.space_group_name_H-M   'P 1'
#
loop_
_entity.id
_entity.type
_entity.pdbx_description
1 polymer ?
#
loop_
_entity_poly.entity_id
_entity_poly.type
_entity_poly.pdbx_seq_one_letter_code
_entity_poly.pdbx_strand_id
1 'polypeptide(L)'
;DLKPIITVHFDKPAPVQSVTLPRDKTPNGNVEQFEVTFYSPDGNKINDIPILSNSSPKEDKSKPAELNSKQIPSNTPVSRIEITIIHT
;
A
#
# COMPACT_ATOMS: atom_id res chain seq x y z
N ASP A 1 5.76 -18.11 8.41
CA ASP A 1 4.75 -17.41 7.61
C ASP A 1 5.38 -16.48 6.60
N LEU A 2 5.08 -16.70 5.32
CA LEU A 2 5.41 -15.77 4.24
C LEU A 2 4.17 -14.92 3.98
N LYS A 3 4.26 -13.62 4.28
CA LYS A 3 3.19 -12.67 3.94
C LYS A 3 3.24 -12.39 2.43
N PRO A 4 2.09 -12.33 1.74
CA PRO A 4 2.05 -11.91 0.34
C PRO A 4 2.58 -10.49 0.17
N ILE A 5 3.36 -10.25 -0.88
CA ILE A 5 3.91 -8.94 -1.24
C ILE A 5 3.51 -8.61 -2.68
N ILE A 6 2.93 -7.42 -2.87
CA ILE A 6 2.68 -6.83 -4.18
C ILE A 6 3.75 -5.77 -4.42
N THR A 7 4.48 -5.89 -5.53
CA THR A 7 5.49 -4.91 -5.93
C THR A 7 4.98 -4.14 -7.15
N VAL A 8 4.95 -2.81 -7.04
CA VAL A 8 4.56 -1.91 -8.12
C VAL A 8 5.77 -1.11 -8.55
N HIS A 9 6.09 -1.16 -9.83
CA HIS A 9 7.15 -0.35 -10.45
C HIS A 9 6.52 0.76 -11.29
N PHE A 10 7.09 1.96 -11.17
CA PHE A 10 6.61 3.14 -11.87
C PHE A 10 7.51 3.37 -13.08
N ASP A 11 6.94 3.44 -14.29
CA ASP A 11 7.71 3.72 -15.51
C ASP A 11 8.48 5.04 -15.43
N LYS A 12 7.93 6.01 -14.68
CA LYS A 12 8.57 7.28 -14.34
C LYS A 12 8.33 7.58 -12.86
N PRO A 13 9.33 8.06 -12.12
CA PRO A 13 9.13 8.47 -10.73
C PRO A 13 8.02 9.51 -10.58
N ALA A 14 7.13 9.30 -9.63
CA ALA A 14 6.00 10.19 -9.39
C ALA A 14 5.63 10.27 -7.90
N PRO A 15 5.09 11.40 -7.42
CA PRO A 15 4.52 11.47 -6.09
C PRO A 15 3.30 10.54 -5.96
N VAL A 16 3.14 9.93 -4.80
CA VAL A 16 2.00 9.05 -4.49
C VAL A 16 1.06 9.78 -3.52
N GLN A 17 -0.23 9.82 -3.87
CA GLN A 17 -1.24 10.47 -3.03
C GLN A 17 -1.99 9.50 -2.12
N SER A 18 -2.23 8.28 -2.60
CA SER A 18 -2.90 7.22 -1.86
C SER A 18 -2.50 5.85 -2.37
N VAL A 19 -2.68 4.84 -1.51
CA VAL A 19 -2.62 3.43 -1.88
C VAL A 19 -3.90 2.78 -1.37
N THR A 20 -4.67 2.18 -2.26
CA THR A 20 -5.94 1.53 -1.94
C THR A 20 -6.00 0.18 -2.64
N LEU A 21 -6.33 -0.88 -1.90
CA LEU A 21 -6.58 -2.20 -2.47
C LEU A 21 -8.09 -2.40 -2.66
N PRO A 22 -8.61 -2.39 -3.91
CA PRO A 22 -10.04 -2.47 -4.17
C PRO A 22 -10.61 -3.87 -3.89
N ARG A 23 -11.92 -3.91 -3.56
CA ARG A 23 -12.66 -5.10 -3.13
C ARG A 23 -13.62 -5.68 -4.17
N ASP A 24 -13.61 -5.14 -5.39
CA ASP A 24 -14.68 -5.31 -6.38
C ASP A 24 -14.66 -6.67 -7.11
N LYS A 25 -13.59 -7.48 -6.95
CA LYS A 25 -13.39 -8.71 -7.75
C LYS A 25 -13.08 -9.99 -6.98
N THR A 26 -12.94 -9.95 -5.65
CA THR A 26 -12.53 -11.12 -4.87
C THR A 26 -13.73 -11.82 -4.21
N PRO A 27 -13.98 -13.11 -4.51
CA PRO A 27 -15.05 -13.88 -3.88
C PRO A 27 -14.69 -14.35 -2.46
N ASN A 28 -13.40 -14.35 -2.10
CA ASN A 28 -12.86 -14.73 -0.80
C ASN A 28 -12.31 -13.47 -0.09
N GLY A 29 -12.23 -13.51 1.25
CA GLY A 29 -11.95 -12.38 2.17
C GLY A 29 -11.08 -11.24 1.64
N ASN A 30 -11.52 -10.00 1.92
CA ASN A 30 -10.82 -8.80 1.49
C ASN A 30 -9.63 -8.48 2.38
N VAL A 31 -8.61 -7.83 1.82
CA VAL A 31 -7.50 -7.30 2.63
C VAL A 31 -8.05 -6.38 3.72
N GLU A 32 -7.83 -6.78 4.96
CA GLU A 32 -8.21 -6.01 6.14
C GLU A 32 -7.17 -4.95 6.46
N GLN A 33 -5.90 -5.29 6.25
CA GLN A 33 -4.78 -4.43 6.58
C GLN A 33 -3.53 -4.79 5.77
N PHE A 34 -2.79 -3.77 5.36
CA PHE A 34 -1.51 -3.92 4.67
C PHE A 34 -0.50 -2.88 5.17
N GLU A 35 0.77 -3.11 4.86
CA GLU A 35 1.86 -2.17 5.09
C GLU A 35 2.50 -1.75 3.76
N VAL A 36 3.02 -0.53 3.71
CA VAL A 36 3.68 -0.01 2.50
C VAL A 36 5.09 0.49 2.76
N THR A 37 6.02 0.08 1.91
CA THR A 37 7.36 0.66 1.78
C THR A 37 7.50 1.35 0.43
N PHE A 38 7.89 2.63 0.47
CA PHE A 38 8.14 3.47 -0.69
C PHE A 38 9.64 3.53 -0.98
N TYR A 39 10.00 3.51 -2.26
CA TYR A 39 11.38 3.56 -2.71
C TYR A 39 11.61 4.72 -3.67
N SER A 40 12.75 5.40 -3.51
CA SER A 40 13.20 6.49 -4.38
C SER A 40 13.75 5.95 -5.70
N PRO A 41 13.97 6.81 -6.72
CA PRO A 41 14.60 6.41 -7.98
C PRO A 41 15.97 5.75 -7.81
N ASP A 42 16.71 6.13 -6.77
CA ASP A 42 18.03 5.57 -6.45
C ASP A 42 17.94 4.21 -5.73
N GLY A 43 16.74 3.69 -5.49
CA GLY A 43 16.48 2.40 -4.85
C GLY A 43 16.46 2.43 -3.32
N ASN A 44 16.67 3.60 -2.71
CA ASN A 44 16.63 3.76 -1.26
C ASN A 44 15.19 3.79 -0.73
N LYS A 45 14.99 3.28 0.50
CA LYS A 45 13.71 3.43 1.18
C LYS A 45 13.47 4.91 1.49
N ILE A 46 12.26 5.37 1.21
CA ILE A 46 11.80 6.72 1.58
C ILE A 46 11.31 6.72 3.03
N ASN A 47 10.69 5.62 3.46
CA ASN A 47 10.27 5.41 4.85
C ASN A 47 11.06 4.25 5.46
N ASP A 48 11.72 4.50 6.59
CA ASP A 48 12.50 3.48 7.31
C ASP A 48 11.61 2.37 7.88
N ILE A 49 10.40 2.73 8.33
CA ILE A 49 9.39 1.82 8.87
C ILE A 49 8.23 1.75 7.88
N PRO A 50 7.77 0.55 7.48
CA PRO A 50 6.57 0.39 6.65
C PRO A 50 5.35 1.10 7.25
N ILE A 51 4.57 1.74 6.40
CA ILE A 51 3.39 2.51 6.83
C ILE A 51 2.18 1.59 6.83
N LEU A 52 1.58 1.38 8.00
CA LEU A 52 0.40 0.53 8.17
C LEU A 52 -0.87 1.25 7.73
N SER A 53 -1.70 0.57 6.93
CA SER A 53 -3.01 1.06 6.50
C SER A 53 -3.98 1.20 7.68
N ASN A 54 -5.07 1.93 7.48
CA ASN A 54 -6.22 1.74 8.37
C ASN A 54 -6.65 0.26 8.34
N SER A 55 -7.22 -0.19 9.45
CA SER A 55 -7.91 -1.48 9.48
C SER A 55 -9.30 -1.31 8.88
N SER A 56 -9.67 -2.22 7.99
CA SER A 56 -11.01 -2.32 7.45
C SER A 56 -11.54 -3.74 7.63
N PRO A 57 -12.70 -3.95 8.27
CA PRO A 57 -13.28 -5.29 8.40
C PRO A 57 -13.41 -5.97 7.05
N LYS A 58 -13.00 -7.24 6.90
CA LYS A 58 -13.04 -7.95 5.60
C LYS A 58 -14.42 -7.97 4.92
N GLU A 59 -15.49 -7.83 5.70
CA GLU A 59 -16.87 -7.83 5.19
C GLU A 59 -17.38 -6.45 4.76
N ASP A 60 -16.69 -5.35 5.11
CA ASP A 60 -17.07 -4.00 4.70
C ASP A 60 -16.64 -3.72 3.26
N LYS A 61 -17.56 -3.88 2.30
CA LYS A 61 -17.29 -3.63 0.88
C LYS A 61 -17.22 -2.14 0.51
N SER A 62 -17.62 -1.25 1.42
CA SER A 62 -17.74 0.19 1.15
C SER A 62 -16.50 0.98 1.56
N LYS A 63 -15.68 0.41 2.45
CA LYS A 63 -14.48 1.07 2.98
C LYS A 63 -13.28 0.14 2.82
N PRO A 64 -12.54 0.18 1.72
CA PRO A 64 -11.33 -0.62 1.60
C PRO A 64 -10.26 -0.18 2.61
N ALA A 65 -9.30 -1.06 2.89
CA ALA A 65 -8.06 -0.65 3.52
C ALA A 65 -7.33 0.34 2.59
N GLU A 66 -6.80 1.41 3.16
CA GLU A 66 -6.18 2.52 2.45
C GLU A 66 -5.04 3.17 3.25
N LEU A 67 -4.12 3.77 2.50
CA LEU A 67 -3.24 4.83 2.96
C LEU A 67 -3.58 6.11 2.22
N ASN A 68 -3.74 7.20 2.95
CA ASN A 68 -4.00 8.52 2.37
C ASN A 68 -2.80 9.47 2.49
N SER A 69 -2.93 10.65 1.89
CA SER A 69 -1.86 11.65 1.80
C SER A 69 -1.38 12.21 3.15
N LYS A 70 -2.10 11.99 4.25
CA LYS A 70 -1.61 12.35 5.60
C LYS A 70 -0.58 11.36 6.13
N GLN A 71 -0.60 10.13 5.61
CA GLN A 71 0.29 9.05 6.02
C GLN A 71 1.48 8.92 5.07
N ILE A 72 1.29 9.25 3.78
CA ILE A 72 2.28 9.05 2.72
C ILE A 72 3.16 10.31 2.55
N PRO A 73 4.46 10.16 2.26
CA PRO A 73 5.34 11.27 1.86
C PRO A 73 4.90 11.86 0.51
N SER A 74 3.97 12.81 0.54
CA SER A 74 3.21 13.29 -0.63
C SER A 74 4.03 14.10 -1.65
N ASN A 75 5.23 14.57 -1.28
CA ASN A 75 6.07 15.42 -2.14
C ASN A 75 7.32 14.73 -2.67
N THR A 76 7.58 13.47 -2.30
CA THR A 76 8.76 12.73 -2.74
C THR A 76 8.42 11.85 -3.94
N PRO A 77 9.15 11.96 -5.07
CA PRO A 77 8.98 11.03 -6.18
C PRO A 77 9.31 9.59 -5.78
N VAL A 78 8.38 8.68 -6.07
CA VAL A 78 8.48 7.24 -5.81
C VAL A 78 8.71 6.52 -7.14
N SER A 79 9.64 5.56 -7.15
CA SER A 79 9.92 4.68 -8.31
C SER A 79 9.35 3.27 -8.12
N ARG A 80 9.21 2.83 -6.87
CA ARG A 80 8.69 1.51 -6.51
C ARG A 80 7.93 1.56 -5.19
N ILE A 81 6.88 0.76 -5.12
CA ILE A 81 6.10 0.51 -3.90
C ILE A 81 6.11 -0.99 -3.62
N GLU A 82 6.32 -1.37 -2.37
CA GLU A 82 6.07 -2.72 -1.88
C GLU A 82 4.91 -2.69 -0.89
N ILE A 83 3.89 -3.52 -1.14
CA ILE A 83 2.68 -3.63 -0.32
C ILE A 83 2.68 -5.02 0.30
N THR A 84 2.84 -5.10 1.62
CA THR A 84 2.81 -6.37 2.36
C THR A 84 1.44 -6.58 2.98
N ILE A 85 0.77 -7.69 2.66
CA ILE A 85 -0.55 -8.01 3.21
C ILE A 85 -0.39 -8.54 4.64
N ILE A 86 -1.00 -7.84 5.60
CA ILE A 86 -0.90 -8.21 7.02
C ILE A 86 -2.06 -9.13 7.43
N HIS A 87 -3.28 -8.79 7.02
CA HIS A 87 -4.53 -9.48 7.35
C HIS A 87 -5.52 -9.50 6.18
N THR A 88 -6.31 -10.58 6.06
CA THR A 88 -7.34 -10.84 5.05
C THR A 88 -8.61 -11.41 5.69
#